data_AF-A0A1F3BIJ5-F1
#
_entry.id   AF-A0A1F3BIJ5-F1
#
_cell.length_a   1.000
_cell.length_b   1.000
_cell.length_c   1.000
_cell.angle_alpha   90.00
_cell.angle_beta   90.00
_cell.angle_gamma   90.00
#
_symmetry.space_group_name_H-M   'P 1'
#
loop_
_entity.id
_entity.type
_entity.pdbx_description
1 polymer ?
#
loop_
_entity_poly.entity_id
_entity_poly.type
_entity_poly.pdbx_seq_one_letter_code
_entity_poly.pdbx_strand_id
1 'polypeptide(L)'
;MAKFDPRKLMEQAVAVMRQSVAEPRADGKASPKVGVVLWKADGTGETACRGELRDGDHAEYTLLERKNRQCKLDGAVLFTTLEPCAPGSRRHPKLGCAERIVLARIKEVWIGIEDPDPTVDRKGIKYLQDSGVTVHMFDRDLQGEIQEANMAFIEQALERAAEARAAKKPRPIILSPLESAVTRAETDDFSAEALEQYRTVAKIADDVGSPSFIRRLLHQGLVKEEGGRITPTGFGLLLFGKEPRIVMPQSGLLGTIHYPDGTEEPRDFDGPQVLVPEQVLQWLRDKLPDPIDRKAARRRQANEALFVLVREGIVNALVHRDYTIEGGKCQLIVTADTITVKSPGKPVVPITLEQLQTFNSPMLSRNPVLHYVFARMELAEERGLGLKSMKMHAEAAGLPLPRYAWEDPYLVLTFYRSPSAAIHALTPGLQRHLKADEKESWAFIVGQEYVTSSSLMKELGFDERKAQRVLKKLQDAGLIRRVGRGPATRYEIVRS
;
A
#
# COMPACT_ATOMS: atom_id res chain seq x y z
N MET A 1 -47.24 7.59 25.26
CA MET A 1 -48.37 6.72 24.91
C MET A 1 -48.38 6.57 23.40
N ALA A 2 -48.24 5.36 22.87
CA ALA A 2 -48.34 5.14 21.43
C ALA A 2 -49.75 5.57 20.97
N LYS A 3 -49.82 6.43 19.94
CA LYS A 3 -51.08 6.96 19.37
C LYS A 3 -51.86 5.92 18.54
N PHE A 4 -51.37 4.68 18.47
CA PHE A 4 -51.93 3.58 17.70
C PHE A 4 -51.53 2.25 18.34
N ASP A 5 -52.24 1.18 17.97
CA ASP A 5 -51.94 -0.20 18.34
C ASP A 5 -51.10 -0.85 17.23
N PRO A 6 -49.79 -1.06 17.42
CA PRO A 6 -48.93 -1.65 16.41
C PRO A 6 -49.41 -3.05 16.00
N ARG A 7 -49.94 -3.84 16.93
CA ARG A 7 -50.38 -5.22 16.67
C ARG A 7 -51.51 -5.23 15.65
N LYS A 8 -52.51 -4.39 15.87
CA LYS A 8 -53.67 -4.27 14.97
C LYS A 8 -53.26 -3.83 13.57
N LEU A 9 -52.28 -2.92 13.45
CA LEU A 9 -51.79 -2.45 12.16
C LEU A 9 -50.94 -3.50 11.43
N MET A 10 -50.16 -4.31 12.17
CA MET A 10 -49.45 -5.47 11.62
C MET A 10 -50.43 -6.51 11.07
N GLU A 11 -51.47 -6.86 11.84
CA GLU A 11 -52.54 -7.77 11.40
C GLU A 11 -53.28 -7.23 10.18
N GLN A 12 -53.54 -5.93 10.14
CA GLN A 12 -54.13 -5.26 8.99
C GLN A 12 -53.23 -5.34 7.75
N ALA A 13 -51.90 -5.16 7.90
CA ALA A 13 -50.96 -5.32 6.80
C ALA A 13 -50.96 -6.75 6.25
N VAL A 14 -51.02 -7.77 7.12
CA VAL A 14 -51.13 -9.18 6.73
C VAL A 14 -52.48 -9.47 6.03
N ALA A 15 -53.58 -8.91 6.51
CA ALA A 15 -54.88 -9.06 5.87
C ALA A 15 -54.91 -8.43 4.46
N VAL A 16 -54.31 -7.24 4.31
CA VAL A 16 -54.19 -6.54 3.02
C VAL A 16 -53.23 -7.29 2.07
N MET A 17 -52.16 -7.87 2.59
CA MET A 17 -51.21 -8.68 1.81
C MET A 17 -51.94 -9.82 1.07
N ARG A 18 -52.93 -10.46 1.70
CA ARG A 18 -53.73 -11.54 1.09
C ARG A 18 -54.54 -11.10 -0.13
N GLN A 19 -54.76 -9.79 -0.30
CA GLN A 19 -55.46 -9.19 -1.44
C GLN A 19 -54.52 -8.88 -2.62
N SER A 20 -53.23 -9.22 -2.52
CA SER A 20 -52.27 -8.98 -3.60
C SER A 20 -52.67 -9.72 -4.87
N VAL A 21 -52.59 -9.04 -6.01
CA VAL A 21 -52.88 -9.64 -7.31
C VAL A 21 -51.63 -10.38 -7.82
N ALA A 22 -51.77 -11.68 -8.07
CA ALA A 22 -50.68 -12.49 -8.61
C ALA A 22 -50.56 -12.24 -10.12
N GLU A 23 -49.47 -11.60 -10.52
CA GLU A 23 -49.21 -11.28 -11.93
C GLU A 23 -48.27 -12.32 -12.55
N PRO A 24 -48.59 -12.86 -13.75
CA PRO A 24 -47.68 -13.69 -14.51
C PRO A 24 -46.50 -12.84 -15.01
N ARG A 25 -45.29 -13.20 -14.57
CA ARG A 25 -44.08 -12.48 -14.98
C ARG A 25 -43.40 -13.19 -16.14
N ALA A 26 -42.96 -12.43 -17.14
CA ALA A 26 -42.20 -12.95 -18.28
C ALA A 26 -40.86 -13.61 -17.89
N ASP A 27 -40.36 -13.34 -16.67
CA ASP A 27 -39.14 -13.95 -16.12
C ASP A 27 -39.40 -15.23 -15.32
N GLY A 28 -40.64 -15.76 -15.30
CA GLY A 28 -41.03 -17.00 -14.62
C GLY A 28 -41.01 -16.92 -13.09
N LYS A 29 -40.75 -15.75 -12.52
CA LYS A 29 -40.60 -15.57 -11.07
C LYS A 29 -41.95 -15.52 -10.37
N ALA A 30 -42.02 -16.08 -9.17
CA ALA A 30 -43.15 -15.88 -8.28
C ALA A 30 -43.23 -14.39 -7.86
N SER A 31 -44.44 -13.83 -7.92
CA SER A 31 -44.71 -12.48 -7.42
C SER A 31 -45.00 -12.55 -5.92
N PRO A 32 -44.22 -11.87 -5.04
CA PRO A 32 -44.51 -11.88 -3.62
C PRO A 32 -45.80 -11.13 -3.33
N LYS A 33 -46.59 -11.66 -2.41
CA LYS A 33 -47.73 -10.97 -1.82
C LYS A 33 -47.20 -9.97 -0.80
N VAL A 34 -47.54 -8.70 -0.98
CA VAL A 34 -47.09 -7.61 -0.11
C VAL A 34 -48.27 -6.72 0.23
N GLY A 35 -48.47 -6.49 1.53
CA GLY A 35 -49.44 -5.54 2.06
C GLY A 35 -48.71 -4.42 2.80
N VAL A 36 -49.22 -3.21 2.66
CA VAL A 36 -48.69 -2.04 3.37
C VAL A 36 -49.82 -1.24 4.01
N VAL A 37 -49.56 -0.71 5.19
CA VAL A 37 -50.44 0.19 5.93
C VAL A 37 -49.66 1.45 6.29
N LEU A 38 -50.23 2.62 6.03
CA LEU A 38 -49.69 3.93 6.40
C LEU A 38 -50.61 4.52 7.46
N TRP A 39 -50.06 4.71 8.65
CA TRP A 39 -50.74 5.37 9.76
C TRP A 39 -50.29 6.83 9.85
N LYS A 40 -51.19 7.77 9.59
CA LYS A 40 -50.88 9.21 9.54
C LYS A 40 -50.94 9.85 10.92
N ALA A 41 -50.29 11.01 11.05
CA ALA A 41 -50.24 11.77 12.31
C ALA A 41 -51.63 12.26 12.80
N ASP A 42 -52.60 12.36 11.89
CA ASP A 42 -54.00 12.74 12.16
C ASP A 42 -54.87 11.58 12.68
N GLY A 43 -54.30 10.36 12.77
CA GLY A 43 -55.00 9.16 13.23
C GLY A 43 -55.77 8.42 12.14
N THR A 44 -55.61 8.80 10.87
CA THR A 44 -56.16 8.05 9.73
C THR A 44 -55.19 6.97 9.24
N GLY A 45 -55.74 5.85 8.80
CA GLY A 45 -54.99 4.73 8.24
C GLY A 45 -55.36 4.49 6.78
N GLU A 46 -54.36 4.35 5.90
CA GLU A 46 -54.55 3.94 4.52
C GLU A 46 -53.78 2.65 4.24
N THR A 47 -54.27 1.85 3.30
CA THR A 47 -53.66 0.56 2.95
C THR A 47 -53.42 0.45 1.46
N ALA A 48 -52.46 -0.38 1.08
CA ALA A 48 -52.34 -0.85 -0.29
C ALA A 48 -51.76 -2.27 -0.35
N CYS A 49 -52.09 -3.00 -1.41
CA CYS A 49 -51.46 -4.28 -1.73
C CYS A 49 -50.70 -4.23 -3.06
N ARG A 50 -49.85 -5.23 -3.31
CA ARG A 50 -49.16 -5.37 -4.59
C ARG A 50 -50.17 -5.59 -5.72
N GLY A 51 -50.01 -4.85 -6.82
CA GLY A 51 -50.87 -4.98 -8.00
C GLY A 51 -52.27 -4.37 -7.84
N GLU A 52 -52.54 -3.59 -6.79
CA GLU A 52 -53.88 -3.06 -6.51
C GLU A 52 -54.42 -2.13 -7.62
N LEU A 53 -53.60 -1.18 -8.10
CA LEU A 53 -54.03 -0.16 -9.06
C LEU A 53 -53.50 -0.38 -10.47
N ARG A 54 -52.32 -0.98 -10.61
CA ARG A 54 -51.67 -1.26 -11.90
C ARG A 54 -50.71 -2.43 -11.76
N ASP A 55 -50.58 -3.17 -12.85
CA ASP A 55 -49.64 -4.29 -12.95
C ASP A 55 -48.19 -3.83 -12.69
N GLY A 56 -47.50 -4.54 -11.82
CA GLY A 56 -46.10 -4.33 -11.47
C GLY A 56 -45.83 -3.24 -10.42
N ASP A 57 -46.89 -2.59 -9.91
CA ASP A 57 -46.77 -1.61 -8.83
C ASP A 57 -46.58 -2.33 -7.48
N HIS A 58 -45.51 -1.96 -6.77
CA HIS A 58 -45.26 -2.42 -5.40
C HIS A 58 -46.28 -1.81 -4.45
N ALA A 59 -46.59 -2.51 -3.35
CA ALA A 59 -47.58 -2.05 -2.38
C ALA A 59 -47.20 -0.66 -1.82
N GLU A 60 -45.94 -0.45 -1.45
CA GLU A 60 -45.45 0.83 -0.91
C GLU A 60 -45.43 1.93 -1.97
N TYR A 61 -45.18 1.59 -3.24
CA TYR A 61 -45.27 2.56 -4.34
C TYR A 61 -46.71 3.03 -4.54
N THR A 62 -47.67 2.11 -4.57
CA THR A 62 -49.09 2.42 -4.67
C THR A 62 -49.51 3.34 -3.54
N LEU A 63 -49.13 3.01 -2.29
CA LEU A 63 -49.55 3.79 -1.13
C LEU A 63 -48.95 5.20 -1.12
N LEU A 64 -47.65 5.34 -1.38
CA LEU A 64 -46.96 6.63 -1.28
C LEU A 64 -47.17 7.51 -2.52
N GLU A 65 -47.07 6.96 -3.73
CA GLU A 65 -47.01 7.74 -4.98
C GLU A 65 -48.32 7.80 -5.75
N ARG A 66 -49.25 6.86 -5.51
CA ARG A 66 -50.59 6.89 -6.13
C ARG A 66 -51.63 7.49 -5.20
N LYS A 67 -51.70 7.01 -3.96
CA LYS A 67 -52.72 7.42 -2.99
C LYS A 67 -52.35 8.68 -2.21
N ASN A 68 -51.06 8.85 -1.84
CA ASN A 68 -50.62 9.90 -0.92
C ASN A 68 -49.65 10.94 -1.52
N ARG A 69 -49.57 11.04 -2.85
CA ARG A 69 -48.57 11.91 -3.53
C ARG A 69 -48.60 13.38 -3.11
N GLN A 70 -49.78 13.89 -2.77
CA GLN A 70 -49.98 15.29 -2.37
C GLN A 70 -50.08 15.46 -0.84
N CYS A 71 -49.99 14.38 -0.08
CA CYS A 71 -50.12 14.41 1.38
C CYS A 71 -48.74 14.60 2.03
N LYS A 72 -48.68 15.43 3.07
CA LYS A 72 -47.51 15.48 3.95
C LYS A 72 -47.55 14.26 4.88
N LEU A 73 -46.51 13.43 4.84
CA LEU A 73 -46.41 12.21 5.62
C LEU A 73 -45.44 12.34 6.81
N ASP A 74 -45.04 13.56 7.16
CA ASP A 74 -44.23 13.84 8.34
C ASP A 74 -44.92 13.32 9.61
N GLY A 75 -44.24 12.43 10.34
CA GLY A 75 -44.78 11.79 11.55
C GLY A 75 -45.72 10.60 11.29
N ALA A 76 -45.86 10.15 10.05
CA ALA A 76 -46.54 8.90 9.73
C ALA A 76 -45.66 7.68 10.05
N VAL A 77 -46.31 6.54 10.31
CA VAL A 77 -45.68 5.24 10.56
C VAL A 77 -46.13 4.26 9.46
N LEU A 78 -45.18 3.53 8.89
CA LEU A 78 -45.44 2.58 7.80
C LEU A 78 -45.29 1.14 8.29
N PHE A 79 -46.24 0.27 7.95
CA PHE A 79 -46.18 -1.16 8.20
C PHE A 79 -46.17 -1.88 6.87
N THR A 80 -45.15 -2.69 6.58
CA THR A 80 -45.03 -3.44 5.33
C THR A 80 -44.76 -4.91 5.64
N THR A 81 -45.41 -5.84 4.93
CA THR A 81 -45.23 -7.27 5.21
C THR A 81 -43.90 -7.84 4.67
N LEU A 82 -43.26 -7.18 3.71
CA LEU A 82 -41.97 -7.60 3.14
C LEU A 82 -40.98 -6.42 3.16
N GLU A 83 -39.68 -6.72 3.25
CA GLU A 83 -38.61 -5.72 3.19
C GLU A 83 -38.75 -4.79 1.96
N PRO A 84 -38.79 -3.45 2.17
CA PRO A 84 -38.82 -2.50 1.07
C PRO A 84 -37.57 -2.63 0.18
N CYS A 85 -37.79 -2.71 -1.13
CA CYS A 85 -36.68 -2.90 -2.05
C CYS A 85 -35.64 -1.77 -1.98
N ALA A 86 -34.36 -2.17 -1.94
CA ALA A 86 -33.21 -1.30 -1.71
C ALA A 86 -32.94 -0.31 -2.87
N PRO A 87 -32.18 0.77 -2.65
CA PRO A 87 -31.73 1.65 -3.73
C PRO A 87 -31.02 0.87 -4.85
N GLY A 88 -31.35 1.18 -6.11
CA GLY A 88 -30.76 0.52 -7.29
C GLY A 88 -31.22 -0.92 -7.54
N SER A 89 -32.09 -1.50 -6.71
CA SER A 89 -32.69 -2.84 -6.95
C SER A 89 -33.71 -2.88 -8.09
N ARG A 90 -34.18 -1.70 -8.53
CA ARG A 90 -35.17 -1.52 -9.61
C ARG A 90 -34.45 -1.03 -10.87
N ARG A 91 -34.91 -1.47 -12.05
CA ARG A 91 -34.36 -0.99 -13.33
C ARG A 91 -34.55 0.51 -13.45
N HIS A 92 -33.45 1.24 -13.65
CA HIS A 92 -33.44 2.69 -13.88
C HIS A 92 -34.46 3.05 -14.99
N PRO A 93 -35.31 4.07 -14.82
CA PRO A 93 -35.28 5.17 -13.82
C PRO A 93 -36.13 4.94 -12.55
N LYS A 94 -36.59 3.71 -12.26
CA LYS A 94 -37.47 3.46 -11.11
C LYS A 94 -36.68 3.50 -9.79
N LEU A 95 -37.11 4.34 -8.84
CA LEU A 95 -36.59 4.34 -7.45
C LEU A 95 -37.04 3.10 -6.66
N GLY A 96 -36.24 2.71 -5.66
CA GLY A 96 -36.58 1.68 -4.67
C GLY A 96 -37.67 2.13 -3.70
N CYS A 97 -38.33 1.18 -3.03
CA CYS A 97 -39.34 1.52 -2.01
C CYS A 97 -38.69 2.14 -0.78
N ALA A 98 -37.50 1.68 -0.37
CA ALA A 98 -36.76 2.27 0.75
C ALA A 98 -36.40 3.75 0.48
N GLU A 99 -35.99 4.09 -0.76
CA GLU A 99 -35.74 5.49 -1.16
C GLU A 99 -37.01 6.34 -1.06
N ARG A 100 -38.16 5.81 -1.49
CA ARG A 100 -39.44 6.55 -1.42
C ARG A 100 -39.87 6.83 0.01
N ILE A 101 -39.66 5.89 0.93
CA ILE A 101 -39.98 6.07 2.35
C ILE A 101 -39.15 7.22 2.94
N VAL A 102 -37.86 7.27 2.64
CA VAL A 102 -36.96 8.35 3.07
C VAL A 102 -37.37 9.70 2.45
N LEU A 103 -37.68 9.73 1.15
CA LEU A 103 -38.13 10.94 0.46
C LEU A 103 -39.49 11.44 0.99
N ALA A 104 -40.37 10.52 1.41
CA ALA A 104 -41.64 10.82 2.06
C ALA A 104 -41.48 11.30 3.53
N ARG A 105 -40.25 11.32 4.06
CA ARG A 105 -39.92 11.74 5.43
C ARG A 105 -40.59 10.91 6.53
N ILE A 106 -40.90 9.66 6.24
CA ILE A 106 -41.39 8.68 7.23
C ILE A 106 -40.21 8.29 8.14
N LYS A 107 -40.39 8.38 9.45
CA LYS A 107 -39.32 8.16 10.45
C LYS A 107 -39.44 6.85 11.22
N GLU A 108 -40.55 6.13 11.06
CA GLU A 108 -40.77 4.84 11.72
C GLU A 108 -41.40 3.85 10.74
N VAL A 109 -40.80 2.67 10.61
CA VAL A 109 -41.23 1.61 9.69
C VAL A 109 -41.21 0.26 10.42
N TRP A 110 -42.30 -0.49 10.29
CA TRP A 110 -42.44 -1.85 10.77
C TRP A 110 -42.42 -2.81 9.58
N ILE A 111 -41.58 -3.84 9.64
CA ILE A 111 -41.33 -4.77 8.53
C ILE A 111 -41.68 -6.19 8.97
N GLY A 112 -42.46 -6.90 8.15
CA GLY A 112 -42.86 -8.28 8.37
C GLY A 112 -41.68 -9.22 8.33
N ILE A 113 -41.20 -9.53 7.11
CA ILE A 113 -40.06 -10.44 6.91
C ILE A 113 -38.96 -9.79 6.07
N GLU A 114 -37.73 -10.25 6.28
CA GLU A 114 -36.58 -9.90 5.43
C GLU A 114 -36.76 -10.53 4.03
N ASP A 115 -36.25 -9.86 2.98
CA ASP A 115 -36.25 -10.42 1.62
C ASP A 115 -34.91 -11.14 1.37
N PRO A 116 -34.89 -12.48 1.21
CA PRO A 116 -33.66 -13.23 1.03
C PRO A 116 -33.04 -13.06 -0.37
N ASP A 117 -33.66 -12.31 -1.28
CA ASP A 117 -33.10 -12.07 -2.61
C ASP A 117 -31.75 -11.34 -2.51
N PRO A 118 -30.67 -11.82 -3.16
CA PRO A 118 -29.32 -11.25 -3.02
C PRO A 118 -29.21 -9.78 -3.47
N THR A 119 -30.16 -9.29 -4.26
CA THR A 119 -30.23 -7.88 -4.65
C THR A 119 -30.78 -6.99 -3.54
N VAL A 120 -31.60 -7.55 -2.64
CA VAL A 120 -32.32 -6.84 -1.57
C VAL A 120 -31.77 -7.16 -0.17
N ASP A 121 -31.44 -8.42 0.14
CA ASP A 121 -30.99 -8.98 1.43
C ASP A 121 -30.42 -7.93 2.40
N ARG A 122 -31.30 -7.44 3.29
CA ARG A 122 -31.05 -6.44 4.34
C ARG A 122 -30.56 -5.07 3.90
N LYS A 123 -30.37 -4.81 2.60
CA LYS A 123 -29.93 -3.52 2.07
C LYS A 123 -31.03 -2.47 2.16
N GLY A 124 -32.30 -2.86 2.08
CA GLY A 124 -33.44 -1.96 2.25
C GLY A 124 -33.55 -1.49 3.69
N ILE A 125 -33.54 -2.44 4.63
CA ILE A 125 -33.51 -2.18 6.08
C ILE A 125 -32.32 -1.30 6.45
N LYS A 126 -31.12 -1.67 5.98
CA LYS A 126 -29.90 -0.91 6.27
C LYS A 126 -29.97 0.52 5.74
N TYR A 127 -30.46 0.73 4.52
CA TYR A 127 -30.61 2.07 3.96
C TYR A 127 -31.57 2.95 4.77
N LEU A 128 -32.68 2.37 5.26
CA LEU A 128 -33.62 3.07 6.14
C LEU A 128 -32.94 3.48 7.46
N GLN A 129 -32.23 2.54 8.10
CA GLN A 129 -31.49 2.79 9.35
C GLN A 129 -30.39 3.86 9.17
N ASP A 130 -29.59 3.75 8.10
CA ASP A 130 -28.53 4.72 7.75
C ASP A 130 -29.11 6.12 7.45
N SER A 131 -30.36 6.19 7.00
CA SER A 131 -31.10 7.45 6.74
C SER A 131 -31.84 7.99 7.97
N GLY A 132 -31.62 7.38 9.15
CA GLY A 132 -32.23 7.79 10.41
C GLY A 132 -33.73 7.49 10.51
N VAL A 133 -34.17 6.37 9.93
CA VAL A 133 -35.52 5.80 10.11
C VAL A 133 -35.44 4.68 11.15
N THR A 134 -36.33 4.70 12.14
CA THR A 134 -36.45 3.64 13.14
C THR A 134 -37.16 2.44 12.50
N VAL A 135 -36.51 1.28 12.50
CA VAL A 135 -37.04 0.05 11.91
C VAL A 135 -37.39 -0.96 13.01
N HIS A 136 -38.62 -1.47 12.97
CA HIS A 136 -39.12 -2.53 13.84
C HIS A 136 -39.49 -3.76 13.01
N MET A 137 -39.42 -4.94 13.61
CA MET A 137 -39.88 -6.19 12.98
C MET A 137 -41.26 -6.57 13.52
N PHE A 138 -42.07 -7.24 12.69
CA PHE A 138 -43.37 -7.75 13.13
C PHE A 138 -43.21 -8.87 14.17
N ASP A 139 -44.28 -9.17 14.90
CA ASP A 139 -44.32 -10.31 15.82
C ASP A 139 -44.12 -11.65 15.07
N ARG A 140 -43.46 -12.60 15.73
CA ARG A 140 -43.01 -13.86 15.11
C ARG A 140 -44.14 -14.71 14.50
N ASP A 141 -45.32 -14.68 15.11
CA ASP A 141 -46.49 -15.41 14.60
C ASP A 141 -46.96 -14.84 13.25
N LEU A 142 -47.03 -13.51 13.14
CA LEU A 142 -47.35 -12.83 11.88
C LEU A 142 -46.26 -13.00 10.83
N GLN A 143 -44.98 -13.06 11.23
CA GLN A 143 -43.89 -13.42 10.31
C GLN A 143 -44.10 -14.81 9.70
N GLY A 144 -44.54 -15.79 10.50
CA GLY A 144 -44.87 -17.13 10.04
C GLY A 144 -45.98 -17.11 8.98
N GLU A 145 -47.07 -16.38 9.23
CA GLU A 145 -48.16 -16.23 8.25
C GLU A 145 -47.70 -15.58 6.93
N ILE A 146 -46.79 -14.60 7.01
CA ILE A 146 -46.24 -13.94 5.83
C ILE A 146 -45.32 -14.88 5.03
N GLN A 147 -44.51 -15.70 5.71
CA GLN A 147 -43.65 -16.70 5.09
C GLN A 147 -44.47 -17.77 4.37
N GLU A 148 -45.49 -18.32 5.03
CA GLU A 148 -46.40 -19.31 4.43
C GLU A 148 -47.09 -18.76 3.17
N ALA A 149 -47.57 -17.51 3.23
CA ALA A 149 -48.21 -16.86 2.09
C ALA A 149 -47.27 -16.60 0.90
N ASN A 150 -45.94 -16.59 1.13
CA ASN A 150 -44.90 -16.26 0.16
C ASN A 150 -43.90 -17.39 -0.09
N MET A 151 -44.22 -18.63 0.30
CA MET A 151 -43.29 -19.78 0.27
C MET A 151 -42.57 -19.94 -1.09
N ALA A 152 -43.32 -19.96 -2.20
CA ALA A 152 -42.76 -20.10 -3.54
C ALA A 152 -41.82 -18.93 -3.95
N PHE A 153 -42.07 -17.71 -3.46
CA PHE A 153 -41.19 -16.58 -3.71
C PHE A 153 -39.88 -16.69 -2.90
N ILE A 154 -40.00 -17.09 -1.63
CA ILE A 154 -38.87 -17.25 -0.71
C ILE A 154 -37.94 -18.37 -1.20
N GLU A 155 -38.48 -19.52 -1.60
CA GLU A 155 -37.70 -20.63 -2.15
C GLU A 155 -36.87 -20.20 -3.37
N GLN A 156 -37.52 -19.57 -4.36
CA GLN A 156 -36.81 -19.05 -5.55
C GLN A 156 -35.77 -17.98 -5.21
N ALA A 157 -36.00 -17.17 -4.18
CA ALA A 157 -35.05 -16.15 -3.74
C ALA A 157 -33.83 -16.78 -3.02
N LEU A 158 -34.06 -17.82 -2.22
CA LEU A 158 -33.00 -18.58 -1.55
C LEU A 158 -32.12 -19.34 -2.55
N GLU A 159 -32.70 -19.93 -3.59
CA GLU A 159 -31.94 -20.55 -4.69
C GLU A 159 -31.00 -19.54 -5.36
N ARG A 160 -31.52 -18.34 -5.71
CA ARG A 160 -30.70 -17.26 -6.27
C ARG A 160 -29.61 -16.79 -5.30
N ALA A 161 -29.91 -16.74 -4.01
CA ALA A 161 -28.92 -16.40 -2.99
C ALA A 161 -27.80 -17.46 -2.92
N ALA A 162 -28.15 -18.75 -3.02
CA ALA A 162 -27.19 -19.84 -3.07
C ALA A 162 -26.30 -19.78 -4.32
N GLU A 163 -26.90 -19.54 -5.50
CA GLU A 163 -26.16 -19.33 -6.76
C GLU A 163 -25.21 -18.13 -6.68
N ALA A 164 -25.67 -17.00 -6.15
CA ALA A 164 -24.85 -15.79 -5.98
C ALA A 164 -23.71 -15.99 -4.97
N ARG A 165 -23.93 -16.78 -3.91
CA ARG A 165 -22.90 -17.17 -2.95
C ARG A 165 -21.88 -18.13 -3.59
N ALA A 166 -22.33 -19.10 -4.38
CA ALA A 166 -21.46 -20.01 -5.12
C ALA A 166 -20.60 -19.27 -6.16
N ALA A 167 -21.14 -18.24 -6.82
CA ALA A 167 -20.41 -17.40 -7.76
C ALA A 167 -19.39 -16.46 -7.08
N LYS A 168 -19.59 -16.10 -5.81
CA LYS A 168 -18.66 -15.28 -5.01
C LYS A 168 -17.67 -16.15 -4.24
N LYS A 169 -16.71 -16.77 -4.93
CA LYS A 169 -15.51 -17.25 -4.22
C LYS A 169 -14.78 -16.05 -3.59
N PRO A 170 -14.38 -16.10 -2.31
CA PRO A 170 -13.52 -15.07 -1.75
C PRO A 170 -12.25 -15.03 -2.60
N ARG A 171 -12.04 -13.94 -3.35
CA ARG A 171 -10.78 -13.76 -4.05
C ARG A 171 -9.72 -13.60 -2.96
N PRO A 172 -8.66 -14.42 -2.93
CA PRO A 172 -7.57 -14.20 -2.01
C PRO A 172 -7.09 -12.75 -2.21
N ILE A 173 -6.91 -12.03 -1.11
CA ILE A 173 -6.31 -10.70 -1.15
C ILE A 173 -4.85 -10.93 -1.54
N ILE A 174 -4.53 -10.68 -2.81
CA ILE A 174 -3.15 -10.71 -3.30
C ILE A 174 -2.57 -9.33 -2.98
N LEU A 175 -1.70 -9.25 -1.97
CA LEU A 175 -1.11 -7.99 -1.53
C LEU A 175 -0.07 -7.48 -2.55
N SER A 176 0.60 -8.40 -3.24
CA SER A 176 1.53 -8.12 -4.34
C SER A 176 1.37 -9.16 -5.44
N PRO A 177 1.36 -8.76 -6.74
CA PRO A 177 1.41 -9.71 -7.85
C PRO A 177 2.58 -10.70 -7.77
N LEU A 178 3.66 -10.33 -7.07
CA LEU A 178 4.83 -11.18 -6.84
C LEU A 178 4.58 -12.35 -5.89
N GLU A 179 3.47 -12.35 -5.15
CA GLU A 179 3.05 -13.48 -4.31
C GLU A 179 2.33 -14.57 -5.13
N SER A 180 1.94 -14.27 -6.36
CA SER A 180 1.28 -15.23 -7.24
C SER A 180 2.28 -16.21 -7.81
N ALA A 181 1.82 -17.44 -8.08
CA ALA A 181 2.60 -18.41 -8.82
C ALA A 181 2.90 -17.86 -10.22
N VAL A 182 4.15 -17.96 -10.65
CA VAL A 182 4.55 -17.56 -11.99
C VAL A 182 4.20 -18.70 -12.94
N THR A 183 3.41 -18.38 -13.96
CA THR A 183 2.97 -19.36 -14.94
C THR A 183 4.17 -19.99 -15.65
N ARG A 184 4.24 -21.32 -15.64
CA ARG A 184 5.33 -22.14 -16.25
C ARG A 184 6.71 -22.03 -15.59
N ALA A 185 6.83 -21.36 -14.45
CA ALA A 185 8.07 -21.44 -13.67
C ALA A 185 8.17 -22.78 -12.96
N GLU A 186 9.38 -23.29 -12.80
CA GLU A 186 9.67 -24.55 -12.12
C GLU A 186 10.71 -24.32 -11.02
N THR A 187 10.76 -25.18 -10.01
CA THR A 187 11.77 -25.06 -8.95
C THR A 187 13.21 -25.15 -9.47
N ASP A 188 13.40 -25.77 -10.63
CA ASP A 188 14.69 -25.88 -11.32
C ASP A 188 15.15 -24.54 -11.92
N ASP A 189 14.27 -23.53 -12.00
CA ASP A 189 14.65 -22.17 -12.37
C ASP A 189 15.39 -21.46 -11.22
N PHE A 190 15.39 -22.00 -10.00
CA PHE A 190 16.18 -21.48 -8.90
C PHE A 190 17.67 -21.86 -9.00
N SER A 191 18.53 -20.91 -8.66
CA SER A 191 19.96 -21.09 -8.49
C SER A 191 20.26 -21.89 -7.24
N ALA A 192 20.90 -23.05 -7.43
CA ALA A 192 21.36 -23.89 -6.33
C ALA A 192 22.36 -23.15 -5.43
N GLU A 193 23.25 -22.33 -6.01
CA GLU A 193 24.20 -21.50 -5.26
C GLU A 193 23.47 -20.53 -4.33
N ALA A 194 22.46 -19.81 -4.85
CA ALA A 194 21.74 -18.83 -4.06
C ALA A 194 20.92 -19.47 -2.92
N LEU A 195 20.30 -20.63 -3.19
CA LEU A 195 19.57 -21.39 -2.18
C LEU A 195 20.50 -21.96 -1.11
N GLU A 196 21.68 -22.46 -1.49
CA GLU A 196 22.66 -23.01 -0.55
C GLU A 196 23.28 -21.90 0.30
N GLN A 197 23.53 -20.72 -0.28
CA GLN A 197 23.99 -19.56 0.47
C GLN A 197 22.91 -19.09 1.45
N TYR A 198 21.64 -19.05 1.03
CA TYR A 198 20.53 -18.76 1.93
C TYR A 198 20.46 -19.75 3.08
N ARG A 199 20.49 -21.05 2.78
CA ARG A 199 20.46 -22.13 3.77
C ARG A 199 21.60 -21.96 4.79
N THR A 200 22.81 -21.73 4.31
CA THR A 200 24.04 -21.60 5.12
C THR A 200 24.00 -20.36 6.01
N VAL A 201 23.79 -19.18 5.44
CA VAL A 201 23.83 -17.91 6.19
C VAL A 201 22.65 -17.81 7.16
N ALA A 202 21.46 -18.24 6.72
CA ALA A 202 20.28 -18.28 7.58
C ALA A 202 20.29 -19.45 8.58
N LYS A 203 21.35 -20.27 8.61
CA LYS A 203 21.52 -21.42 9.52
C LYS A 203 20.31 -22.36 9.50
N ILE A 204 19.79 -22.65 8.31
CA ILE A 204 18.68 -23.58 8.09
C ILE A 204 19.25 -25.00 8.11
N ALA A 205 18.66 -25.88 8.91
CA ALA A 205 19.12 -27.27 9.04
C ALA A 205 18.72 -28.13 7.83
N ASP A 206 17.57 -27.81 7.20
CA ASP A 206 17.00 -28.58 6.10
C ASP A 206 17.86 -28.45 4.84
N ASP A 207 18.15 -29.56 4.18
CA ASP A 207 18.89 -29.57 2.91
C ASP A 207 18.06 -28.95 1.77
N VAL A 208 18.73 -28.26 0.85
CA VAL A 208 18.09 -27.65 -0.32
C VAL A 208 17.38 -28.74 -1.13
N GLY A 209 16.11 -28.49 -1.47
CA GLY A 209 15.26 -29.45 -2.20
C GLY A 209 14.58 -30.51 -1.34
N SER A 210 14.93 -30.65 -0.05
CA SER A 210 14.21 -31.56 0.86
C SER A 210 12.74 -31.13 1.04
N PRO A 211 11.81 -32.05 1.36
CA PRO A 211 10.42 -31.70 1.63
C PRO A 211 10.26 -30.64 2.74
N SER A 212 11.10 -30.68 3.77
CA SER A 212 11.12 -29.68 4.85
C SER A 212 11.57 -28.30 4.35
N PHE A 213 12.58 -28.24 3.49
CA PHE A 213 13.04 -27.00 2.87
C PHE A 213 11.98 -26.41 1.94
N ILE A 214 11.35 -27.24 1.09
CA ILE A 214 10.24 -26.80 0.24
C ILE A 214 9.05 -26.28 1.06
N ARG A 215 8.70 -26.97 2.16
CA ARG A 215 7.67 -26.51 3.09
C ARG A 215 8.00 -25.14 3.70
N ARG A 216 9.27 -24.88 4.00
CA ARG A 216 9.73 -23.55 4.44
C ARG A 216 9.52 -22.49 3.36
N LEU A 217 9.88 -22.76 2.11
CA LEU A 217 9.66 -21.84 1.00
C LEU A 217 8.16 -21.55 0.77
N LEU A 218 7.30 -22.57 0.93
CA LEU A 218 5.84 -22.42 0.90
C LEU A 218 5.35 -21.46 1.99
N HIS A 219 5.81 -21.65 3.23
CA HIS A 219 5.44 -20.80 4.37
C HIS A 219 5.92 -19.35 4.20
N GLN A 220 7.03 -19.15 3.49
CA GLN A 220 7.59 -17.82 3.19
C GLN A 220 6.94 -17.15 1.97
N GLY A 221 6.07 -17.85 1.24
CA GLY A 221 5.44 -17.33 0.02
C GLY A 221 6.39 -17.24 -1.18
N LEU A 222 7.50 -17.99 -1.17
CA LEU A 222 8.49 -18.03 -2.25
C LEU A 222 8.14 -19.04 -3.34
N VAL A 223 7.32 -20.03 -2.98
CA VAL A 223 6.70 -20.99 -3.89
C VAL A 223 5.23 -21.16 -3.48
N LYS A 224 4.41 -21.67 -4.41
CA LYS A 224 3.02 -22.05 -4.18
C LYS A 224 2.76 -23.46 -4.69
N GLU A 225 1.77 -24.12 -4.10
CA GLU A 225 1.30 -25.42 -4.58
C GLU A 225 0.02 -25.22 -5.40
N GLU A 226 0.08 -25.55 -6.69
CA GLU A 226 -1.06 -25.48 -7.61
C GLU A 226 -1.19 -26.83 -8.34
N GLY A 227 -2.34 -27.49 -8.19
CA GLY A 227 -2.58 -28.79 -8.84
C GLY A 227 -1.62 -29.90 -8.43
N GLY A 228 -1.10 -29.88 -7.19
CA GLY A 228 -0.12 -30.84 -6.69
C GLY A 228 1.33 -30.55 -7.14
N ARG A 229 1.56 -29.42 -7.82
CA ARG A 229 2.88 -28.98 -8.28
C ARG A 229 3.37 -27.78 -7.49
N ILE A 230 4.62 -27.82 -7.07
CA ILE A 230 5.31 -26.67 -6.47
C ILE A 230 5.80 -25.74 -7.58
N THR A 231 5.35 -24.49 -7.55
CA THR A 231 5.59 -23.47 -8.56
C THR A 231 6.21 -22.22 -7.90
N PRO A 232 7.32 -21.67 -8.42
CA PRO A 232 7.89 -20.42 -7.93
C PRO A 232 6.90 -19.24 -7.95
N THR A 233 6.99 -18.37 -6.95
CA THR A 233 6.35 -17.05 -6.99
C THR A 233 7.29 -16.02 -7.59
N GLY A 234 6.77 -14.83 -7.89
CA GLY A 234 7.60 -13.70 -8.31
C GLY A 234 8.69 -13.36 -7.29
N PHE A 235 8.38 -13.40 -5.99
CA PHE A 235 9.40 -13.22 -4.95
C PHE A 235 10.45 -14.33 -4.94
N GLY A 236 10.04 -15.59 -5.13
CA GLY A 236 10.96 -16.71 -5.25
C GLY A 236 11.94 -16.51 -6.41
N LEU A 237 11.43 -16.17 -7.59
CA LEU A 237 12.27 -15.93 -8.77
C LEU A 237 13.17 -14.70 -8.60
N LEU A 238 12.69 -13.60 -8.02
CA LEU A 238 13.54 -12.44 -7.76
C LEU A 238 14.73 -12.81 -6.88
N LEU A 239 14.48 -13.49 -5.76
CA LEU A 239 15.52 -13.81 -4.78
C LEU A 239 16.48 -14.87 -5.28
N PHE A 240 15.96 -15.94 -5.88
CA PHE A 240 16.70 -17.18 -6.14
C PHE A 240 16.75 -17.60 -7.59
N GLY A 241 16.01 -16.97 -8.51
CA GLY A 241 15.97 -17.34 -9.92
C GLY A 241 17.33 -17.20 -10.60
N LYS A 242 17.69 -18.15 -11.48
CA LYS A 242 18.89 -18.08 -12.32
C LYS A 242 18.83 -16.89 -13.28
N GLU A 243 17.67 -16.70 -13.91
CA GLU A 243 17.41 -15.67 -14.91
C GLU A 243 16.07 -14.95 -14.66
N PRO A 244 15.90 -14.24 -13.51
CA PRO A 244 14.65 -13.58 -13.15
C PRO A 244 14.16 -12.57 -14.18
N ARG A 245 15.06 -12.04 -15.03
CA ARG A 245 14.74 -11.09 -16.10
C ARG A 245 13.84 -11.66 -17.20
N ILE A 246 13.82 -12.98 -17.39
CA ILE A 246 12.95 -13.63 -18.41
C ILE A 246 11.47 -13.40 -18.09
N VAL A 247 11.12 -13.52 -16.80
CA VAL A 247 9.74 -13.37 -16.34
C VAL A 247 9.46 -11.93 -15.87
N MET A 248 10.45 -11.29 -15.26
CA MET A 248 10.36 -9.94 -14.71
C MET A 248 11.46 -9.08 -15.33
N PRO A 249 11.23 -8.47 -16.51
CA PRO A 249 12.21 -7.64 -17.21
C PRO A 249 12.77 -6.50 -16.38
N GLN A 250 12.08 -6.11 -15.31
CA GLN A 250 12.44 -5.05 -14.38
C GLN A 250 13.36 -5.50 -13.22
N SER A 251 13.71 -6.79 -13.16
CA SER A 251 14.58 -7.35 -12.13
C SER A 251 16.07 -7.06 -12.38
N GLY A 252 16.86 -7.12 -11.30
CA GLY A 252 18.31 -6.89 -11.32
C GLY A 252 18.73 -5.41 -11.17
N LEU A 253 20.02 -5.18 -11.40
CA LEU A 253 20.72 -3.89 -11.28
C LEU A 253 21.56 -3.67 -12.54
N LEU A 254 21.46 -2.48 -13.14
CA LEU A 254 22.33 -2.06 -14.23
C LEU A 254 23.50 -1.25 -13.66
N GLY A 255 24.73 -1.72 -13.85
CA GLY A 255 25.94 -1.02 -13.41
C GLY A 255 26.61 -0.29 -14.56
N THR A 256 27.14 0.91 -14.30
CA THR A 256 27.98 1.64 -15.25
C THR A 256 29.07 2.41 -14.50
N ILE A 257 30.32 2.21 -14.90
CA ILE A 257 31.45 3.02 -14.43
C ILE A 257 31.83 4.00 -15.54
N HIS A 258 31.80 5.30 -15.23
CA HIS A 258 32.32 6.36 -16.08
C HIS A 258 33.73 6.73 -15.61
N TYR A 259 34.72 6.46 -16.45
CA TYR A 259 36.11 6.81 -16.18
C TYR A 259 36.42 8.26 -16.56
N PRO A 260 37.44 8.89 -15.94
CA PRO A 260 37.80 10.29 -16.23
C PRO A 260 38.24 10.56 -17.67
N ASP A 261 38.66 9.53 -18.40
CA ASP A 261 39.05 9.61 -19.81
C ASP A 261 37.85 9.58 -20.78
N GLY A 262 36.62 9.50 -20.24
CA GLY A 262 35.38 9.45 -21.01
C GLY A 262 34.97 8.04 -21.43
N THR A 263 35.73 7.01 -21.07
CA THR A 263 35.32 5.62 -21.32
C THR A 263 34.26 5.16 -20.31
N GLU A 264 33.40 4.24 -20.76
CA GLU A 264 32.33 3.67 -19.94
C GLU A 264 32.45 2.14 -19.90
N GLU A 265 32.26 1.56 -18.71
CA GLU A 265 32.21 0.12 -18.54
C GLU A 265 30.84 -0.28 -17.94
N PRO A 266 29.92 -0.79 -18.78
CA PRO A 266 28.65 -1.32 -18.31
C PRO A 266 28.82 -2.76 -17.78
N ARG A 267 28.07 -3.09 -16.72
CA ARG A 267 27.91 -4.46 -16.23
C ARG A 267 26.51 -4.66 -15.66
N ASP A 268 25.82 -5.66 -16.17
CA ASP A 268 24.51 -6.04 -15.66
C ASP A 268 24.62 -7.10 -14.57
N PHE A 269 23.81 -6.96 -13.53
CA PHE A 269 23.62 -7.95 -12.48
C PHE A 269 22.17 -8.42 -12.58
N ASP A 270 21.97 -9.55 -13.25
CA ASP A 270 20.67 -10.07 -13.68
C ASP A 270 20.29 -11.43 -13.10
N GLY A 271 21.17 -12.03 -12.29
CA GLY A 271 20.92 -13.27 -11.59
C GLY A 271 20.17 -13.11 -10.25
N PRO A 272 20.30 -14.10 -9.35
CA PRO A 272 19.60 -14.11 -8.06
C PRO A 272 19.87 -12.85 -7.24
N GLN A 273 18.82 -12.15 -6.84
CA GLN A 273 18.95 -10.84 -6.22
C GLN A 273 19.71 -10.86 -4.89
N VAL A 274 19.71 -11.98 -4.18
CA VAL A 274 20.49 -12.15 -2.93
C VAL A 274 22.00 -12.17 -3.15
N LEU A 275 22.46 -12.48 -4.37
CA LEU A 275 23.89 -12.51 -4.74
C LEU A 275 24.37 -11.16 -5.28
N VAL A 276 23.47 -10.35 -5.84
CA VAL A 276 23.78 -9.08 -6.49
C VAL A 276 24.63 -8.13 -5.63
N PRO A 277 24.35 -7.90 -4.33
CA PRO A 277 25.15 -6.97 -3.53
C PRO A 277 26.65 -7.33 -3.51
N GLU A 278 27.00 -8.59 -3.24
CA GLU A 278 28.40 -8.99 -3.17
C GLU A 278 29.07 -9.03 -4.55
N GLN A 279 28.34 -9.44 -5.59
CA GLN A 279 28.84 -9.38 -6.97
C GLN A 279 29.18 -7.95 -7.39
N VAL A 280 28.35 -6.98 -7.01
CA VAL A 280 28.62 -5.55 -7.26
C VAL A 280 29.85 -5.10 -6.49
N LEU A 281 29.94 -5.40 -5.19
CA LEU A 281 31.12 -5.02 -4.40
C LEU A 281 32.40 -5.61 -4.97
N GLN A 282 32.38 -6.88 -5.38
CA GLN A 282 33.53 -7.51 -6.02
C GLN A 282 33.92 -6.78 -7.30
N TRP A 283 32.94 -6.46 -8.16
CA TRP A 283 33.21 -5.67 -9.37
C TRP A 283 33.83 -4.30 -9.06
N LEU A 284 33.33 -3.61 -8.03
CA LEU A 284 33.88 -2.32 -7.60
C LEU A 284 35.30 -2.47 -7.05
N ARG A 285 35.60 -3.52 -6.28
CA ARG A 285 36.96 -3.81 -5.79
C ARG A 285 37.93 -4.09 -6.94
N ASP A 286 37.48 -4.80 -7.96
CA ASP A 286 38.33 -5.16 -9.11
C ASP A 286 38.63 -3.95 -10.01
N LYS A 287 37.69 -3.01 -10.12
CA LYS A 287 37.75 -1.91 -11.10
C LYS A 287 38.15 -0.57 -10.52
N LEU A 288 37.81 -0.30 -9.27
CA LEU A 288 38.21 0.94 -8.63
C LEU A 288 39.64 0.76 -8.07
N PRO A 289 40.59 1.62 -8.46
CA PRO A 289 41.98 1.43 -8.10
C PRO A 289 42.19 1.45 -6.58
N ASP A 290 42.84 0.40 -6.06
CA ASP A 290 43.52 0.46 -4.78
C ASP A 290 44.82 1.27 -4.95
N PRO A 291 45.01 2.39 -4.24
CA PRO A 291 46.16 3.25 -4.50
C PRO A 291 47.46 2.60 -4.02
N ILE A 292 48.36 2.32 -4.96
CA ILE A 292 49.75 1.92 -4.74
C ILE A 292 50.53 3.11 -4.16
N ASP A 293 50.66 3.21 -2.82
CA ASP A 293 51.84 3.73 -2.08
C ASP A 293 51.56 3.76 -0.57
N ARG A 294 52.57 3.81 0.32
CA ARG A 294 52.54 3.74 1.82
C ARG A 294 51.45 4.55 2.57
N LYS A 295 50.73 5.49 1.92
CA LYS A 295 49.42 6.04 2.35
C LYS A 295 48.24 5.05 2.14
N ALA A 296 48.51 3.83 1.70
CA ALA A 296 47.58 2.82 1.24
C ALA A 296 46.67 2.27 2.34
N ALA A 297 47.17 2.08 3.57
CA ALA A 297 46.37 1.46 4.63
C ALA A 297 45.13 2.30 5.00
N ARG A 298 45.31 3.61 5.21
CA ARG A 298 44.21 4.52 5.56
C ARG A 298 43.22 4.72 4.41
N ARG A 299 43.70 4.69 3.16
CA ARG A 299 42.85 4.81 1.96
C ARG A 299 42.10 3.52 1.64
N ARG A 300 42.73 2.36 1.81
CA ARG A 300 42.10 1.04 1.71
C ARG A 300 40.99 0.89 2.74
N GLN A 301 41.22 1.34 3.97
CA GLN A 301 40.19 1.37 5.02
C GLN A 301 38.99 2.27 4.64
N ALA A 302 39.23 3.40 3.97
CA ALA A 302 38.16 4.29 3.48
C ALA A 302 37.37 3.67 2.32
N ASN A 303 38.04 2.97 1.39
CA ASN A 303 37.36 2.23 0.30
C ASN A 303 36.48 1.11 0.86
N GLU A 304 36.99 0.31 1.80
CA GLU A 304 36.19 -0.74 2.44
C GLU A 304 34.99 -0.16 3.19
N ALA A 305 35.17 0.94 3.93
CA ALA A 305 34.06 1.62 4.58
C ALA A 305 33.01 2.14 3.57
N LEU A 306 33.46 2.69 2.44
CA LEU A 306 32.57 3.11 1.36
C LEU A 306 31.79 1.91 0.79
N PHE A 307 32.44 0.76 0.58
CA PHE A 307 31.78 -0.44 0.06
C PHE A 307 30.73 -1.00 1.02
N VAL A 308 30.94 -0.89 2.34
CA VAL A 308 29.90 -1.22 3.33
C VAL A 308 28.67 -0.31 3.17
N LEU A 309 28.88 1.00 2.96
CA LEU A 309 27.77 1.94 2.72
C LEU A 309 27.05 1.65 1.39
N VAL A 310 27.80 1.38 0.33
CA VAL A 310 27.26 1.07 -1.00
C VAL A 310 26.47 -0.23 -0.96
N ARG A 311 26.94 -1.26 -0.24
CA ARG A 311 26.21 -2.52 -0.03
C ARG A 311 24.83 -2.26 0.57
N GLU A 312 24.79 -1.48 1.66
CA GLU A 312 23.53 -1.10 2.32
C GLU A 312 22.62 -0.32 1.35
N GLY A 313 23.18 0.59 0.55
CA GLY A 313 22.44 1.32 -0.48
C GLY A 313 21.83 0.41 -1.56
N ILE A 314 22.59 -0.56 -2.05
CA ILE A 314 22.14 -1.54 -3.04
C ILE A 314 21.03 -2.41 -2.44
N VAL A 315 21.23 -2.94 -1.24
CA VAL A 315 20.24 -3.77 -0.54
C VAL A 315 18.94 -2.99 -0.34
N ASN A 316 19.02 -1.74 0.14
CA ASN A 316 17.84 -0.90 0.32
C ASN A 316 17.14 -0.60 -1.01
N ALA A 317 17.90 -0.31 -2.06
CA ALA A 317 17.36 -0.08 -3.40
C ALA A 317 16.65 -1.32 -3.94
N LEU A 318 17.21 -2.51 -3.73
CA LEU A 318 16.70 -3.81 -4.16
C LEU A 318 15.45 -4.25 -3.38
N VAL A 319 15.47 -4.12 -2.06
CA VAL A 319 14.38 -4.54 -1.17
C VAL A 319 13.19 -3.58 -1.25
N HIS A 320 13.42 -2.27 -1.32
CA HIS A 320 12.34 -1.27 -1.28
C HIS A 320 11.87 -0.79 -2.65
N ARG A 321 12.44 -1.34 -3.73
CA ARG A 321 12.03 -1.07 -5.12
C ARG A 321 10.53 -1.25 -5.31
N ASP A 322 9.92 -0.35 -6.08
CA ASP A 322 8.57 -0.55 -6.60
C ASP A 322 8.57 -1.47 -7.82
N TYR A 323 8.25 -2.75 -7.59
CA TYR A 323 8.24 -3.76 -8.65
C TYR A 323 7.10 -3.65 -9.66
N THR A 324 6.12 -2.78 -9.40
CA THR A 324 5.05 -2.46 -10.34
C THR A 324 5.51 -1.54 -11.47
N ILE A 325 6.66 -0.86 -11.31
CA ILE A 325 7.26 -0.05 -12.36
C ILE A 325 8.09 -0.96 -13.26
N GLU A 326 7.45 -1.57 -14.26
CA GLU A 326 8.09 -2.55 -15.16
C GLU A 326 9.13 -1.92 -16.10
N GLY A 327 8.97 -0.65 -16.46
CA GLY A 327 9.87 0.05 -17.39
C GLY A 327 11.22 0.49 -16.79
N GLY A 328 11.40 0.43 -15.47
CA GLY A 328 12.60 0.94 -14.80
C GLY A 328 13.34 -0.16 -14.03
N LYS A 329 14.67 -0.20 -14.11
CA LYS A 329 15.51 -1.09 -13.29
C LYS A 329 16.24 -0.30 -12.21
N CYS A 330 16.73 -0.96 -11.16
CA CYS A 330 17.72 -0.33 -10.31
C CYS A 330 18.99 -0.04 -11.13
N GLN A 331 19.68 1.06 -10.82
CA GLN A 331 20.92 1.44 -11.49
C GLN A 331 22.01 1.74 -10.47
N LEU A 332 23.24 1.42 -10.81
CA LEU A 332 24.45 1.79 -10.10
C LEU A 332 25.33 2.59 -11.06
N ILE A 333 25.50 3.88 -10.80
CA ILE A 333 26.30 4.77 -11.63
C ILE A 333 27.51 5.20 -10.81
N VAL A 334 28.70 4.89 -11.32
CA VAL A 334 29.97 5.18 -10.66
C VAL A 334 30.72 6.21 -11.48
N THR A 335 31.22 7.25 -10.82
CA THR A 335 32.09 8.27 -11.39
C THR A 335 33.38 8.37 -10.58
N ALA A 336 34.29 9.26 -10.98
CA ALA A 336 35.50 9.56 -10.19
C ALA A 336 35.18 10.01 -8.75
N ASP A 337 34.04 10.67 -8.54
CA ASP A 337 33.69 11.34 -7.29
C ASP A 337 32.56 10.65 -6.52
N THR A 338 31.64 9.96 -7.20
CA THR A 338 30.42 9.43 -6.60
C THR A 338 30.11 8.00 -7.01
N ILE A 339 29.37 7.31 -6.14
CA ILE A 339 28.66 6.07 -6.46
C ILE A 339 27.18 6.35 -6.20
N THR A 340 26.34 6.20 -7.20
CA THR A 340 24.91 6.54 -7.13
C THR A 340 24.08 5.29 -7.36
N VAL A 341 23.17 5.00 -6.43
CA VAL A 341 22.18 3.92 -6.56
C VAL A 341 20.82 4.55 -6.85
N LYS A 342 20.23 4.22 -8.00
CA LYS A 342 18.86 4.66 -8.37
C LYS A 342 17.90 3.49 -8.23
N SER A 343 16.79 3.67 -7.51
CA SER A 343 15.73 2.67 -7.35
C SER A 343 14.38 3.22 -7.84
N PRO A 344 13.64 2.52 -8.70
CA PRO A 344 12.30 2.93 -9.12
C PRO A 344 11.31 3.03 -7.96
N GLY A 345 10.54 4.13 -7.94
CA GLY A 345 9.40 4.32 -7.05
C GLY A 345 9.67 5.20 -5.84
N LYS A 346 8.63 5.91 -5.40
CA LYS A 346 8.68 6.80 -4.22
C LYS A 346 8.82 6.01 -2.92
N PRO A 347 9.35 6.63 -1.86
CA PRO A 347 9.27 6.09 -0.50
C PRO A 347 7.84 5.66 -0.16
N VAL A 348 7.69 4.55 0.57
CA VAL A 348 6.38 4.03 0.96
C VAL A 348 5.73 4.97 1.98
N VAL A 349 4.48 5.37 1.75
CA VAL A 349 3.73 6.24 2.68
C VAL A 349 3.61 5.52 4.04
N PRO A 350 3.86 6.20 5.18
CA PRO A 350 4.03 7.64 5.38
C PRO A 350 5.49 8.14 5.38
N ILE A 351 6.47 7.33 4.93
CA ILE A 351 7.87 7.75 4.88
C ILE A 351 8.04 8.89 3.87
N THR A 352 8.66 9.97 4.33
CA THR A 352 8.97 11.16 3.52
C THR A 352 10.43 11.18 3.07
N LEU A 353 10.72 11.91 2.00
CA LEU A 353 12.10 12.14 1.55
C LEU A 353 12.94 12.84 2.62
N GLU A 354 12.34 13.78 3.38
CA GLU A 354 13.02 14.46 4.49
C GLU A 354 13.45 13.50 5.60
N GLN A 355 12.61 12.51 5.93
CA GLN A 355 12.95 11.46 6.92
C GLN A 355 14.11 10.57 6.45
N LEU A 356 14.14 10.24 5.15
CA LEU A 356 15.27 9.50 4.57
C LEU A 356 16.55 10.34 4.59
N GLN A 357 16.46 11.62 4.18
CA GLN A 357 17.59 12.55 4.21
C GLN A 357 18.14 12.77 5.62
N THR A 358 17.30 12.75 6.65
CA THR A 358 17.72 12.89 8.06
C THR A 358 18.07 11.56 8.72
N PHE A 359 18.03 10.45 7.97
CA PHE A 359 18.28 9.09 8.46
C PHE A 359 17.40 8.70 9.68
N ASN A 360 16.19 9.26 9.75
CA ASN A 360 15.25 9.10 10.86
C ASN A 360 13.88 8.58 10.39
N SER A 361 13.89 7.68 9.41
CA SER A 361 12.69 7.00 8.93
C SER A 361 12.29 5.86 9.87
N PRO A 362 10.98 5.61 10.09
CA PRO A 362 10.51 4.36 10.69
C PRO A 362 10.84 3.17 9.79
N MET A 363 10.82 1.98 10.39
CA MET A 363 10.96 0.72 9.67
C MET A 363 9.64 0.38 8.96
N LEU A 364 9.61 0.50 7.64
CA LEU A 364 8.50 0.04 6.81
C LEU A 364 9.02 -0.42 5.45
N SER A 365 8.81 -1.69 5.13
CA SER A 365 9.21 -2.25 3.84
C SER A 365 8.02 -2.39 2.90
N ARG A 366 8.20 -1.91 1.66
CA ARG A 366 7.28 -2.18 0.54
C ARG A 366 7.21 -3.67 0.20
N ASN A 367 8.32 -4.39 0.34
CA ASN A 367 8.41 -5.82 0.05
C ASN A 367 8.88 -6.58 1.30
N PRO A 368 7.98 -6.89 2.25
CA PRO A 368 8.33 -7.57 3.50
C PRO A 368 8.97 -8.94 3.30
N VAL A 369 8.54 -9.71 2.29
CA VAL A 369 9.11 -11.03 1.95
C VAL A 369 10.58 -10.91 1.53
N LEU A 370 10.89 -9.94 0.64
CA LEU A 370 12.27 -9.66 0.24
C LEU A 370 13.10 -9.23 1.45
N HIS A 371 12.58 -8.29 2.25
CA HIS A 371 13.29 -7.78 3.43
C HIS A 371 13.61 -8.89 4.43
N TYR A 372 12.66 -9.78 4.70
CA TYR A 372 12.85 -10.93 5.58
C TYR A 372 13.99 -11.83 5.10
N VAL A 373 14.03 -12.19 3.80
CA VAL A 373 15.09 -13.05 3.27
C VAL A 373 16.45 -12.35 3.33
N PHE A 374 16.53 -11.08 2.95
CA PHE A 374 17.75 -10.29 3.07
C PHE A 374 18.25 -10.17 4.52
N ALA A 375 17.34 -9.98 5.48
CA ALA A 375 17.69 -9.94 6.90
C ALA A 375 18.21 -11.29 7.41
N ARG A 376 17.56 -12.39 7.02
CA ARG A 376 18.02 -13.76 7.34
C ARG A 376 19.37 -14.09 6.72
N MET A 377 19.76 -13.41 5.64
CA MET A 377 21.07 -13.52 5.00
C MET A 377 22.10 -12.50 5.51
N GLU A 378 21.80 -11.78 6.61
CA GLU A 378 22.69 -10.75 7.17
C GLU A 378 23.04 -9.65 6.14
N LEU A 379 22.19 -9.46 5.12
CA LEU A 379 22.33 -8.43 4.09
C LEU A 379 21.60 -7.14 4.46
N ALA A 380 20.55 -7.23 5.28
CA ALA A 380 19.74 -6.11 5.73
C ALA A 380 19.51 -6.16 7.25
N GLU A 381 19.34 -5.00 7.87
CA GLU A 381 19.00 -4.89 9.29
C GLU A 381 17.48 -4.99 9.50
N GLU A 382 17.05 -5.82 10.45
CA GLU A 382 15.61 -6.04 10.74
C GLU A 382 15.07 -5.07 11.79
N ARG A 383 15.92 -4.39 12.58
CA ARG A 383 15.48 -3.55 13.72
C ARG A 383 15.23 -2.08 13.37
N GLY A 384 15.17 -1.73 12.09
CA GLY A 384 15.00 -0.34 11.65
C GLY A 384 16.20 0.56 11.93
N LEU A 385 17.37 -0.02 12.19
CA LEU A 385 18.60 0.73 12.45
C LEU A 385 19.42 1.01 11.19
N GLY A 386 19.09 0.42 10.03
CA GLY A 386 19.90 0.48 8.80
C GLY A 386 20.34 1.90 8.40
N LEU A 387 19.42 2.86 8.37
CA LEU A 387 19.74 4.26 8.07
C LEU A 387 20.64 4.92 9.13
N LYS A 388 20.41 4.61 10.42
CA LYS A 388 21.24 5.11 11.52
C LYS A 388 22.65 4.50 11.45
N SER A 389 22.75 3.21 11.14
CA SER A 389 24.01 2.51 10.92
C SER A 389 24.78 3.08 9.73
N MET A 390 24.09 3.36 8.61
CA MET A 390 24.70 4.02 7.45
C MET A 390 25.31 5.38 7.83
N LYS A 391 24.58 6.19 8.60
CA LYS A 391 25.08 7.47 9.13
C LYS A 391 26.32 7.26 10.00
N MET A 392 26.25 6.39 11.01
CA MET A 392 27.37 6.12 11.92
C MET A 392 28.62 5.61 11.19
N HIS A 393 28.44 4.71 10.21
CA HIS A 393 29.55 4.19 9.41
C HIS A 393 30.20 5.26 8.54
N ALA A 394 29.41 6.16 7.93
CA ALA A 394 29.95 7.27 7.16
C ALA A 394 30.75 8.25 8.04
N GLU A 395 30.20 8.62 9.20
CA GLU A 395 30.86 9.50 10.17
C GLU A 395 32.17 8.88 10.69
N ALA A 396 32.15 7.60 11.08
CA ALA A 396 33.32 6.87 11.57
C ALA A 396 34.42 6.74 10.49
N ALA A 397 34.03 6.68 9.21
CA ALA A 397 34.95 6.64 8.08
C ALA A 397 35.45 8.03 7.66
N GLY A 398 34.90 9.11 8.21
CA GLY A 398 35.19 10.48 7.77
C GLY A 398 34.72 10.76 6.33
N LEU A 399 33.71 10.03 5.86
CA LEU A 399 33.11 10.21 4.54
C LEU A 399 31.91 11.17 4.62
N PRO A 400 31.64 11.93 3.54
CA PRO A 400 30.41 12.71 3.46
C PRO A 400 29.17 11.83 3.63
N LEU A 401 28.14 12.37 4.30
CA LEU A 401 26.89 11.65 4.49
C LEU A 401 26.22 11.37 3.12
N PRO A 402 25.65 10.17 2.92
CA PRO A 402 24.91 9.87 1.71
C PRO A 402 23.72 10.82 1.52
N ARG A 403 23.40 11.13 0.25
CA ARG A 403 22.31 12.04 -0.09
C ARG A 403 21.18 11.29 -0.79
N TYR A 404 19.97 11.46 -0.27
CA TYR A 404 18.74 11.07 -0.96
C TYR A 404 18.20 12.23 -1.80
N ALA A 405 17.80 11.94 -3.03
CA ALA A 405 17.09 12.84 -3.94
C ALA A 405 15.96 12.09 -4.66
N TRP A 406 14.96 12.84 -5.12
CA TRP A 406 13.90 12.33 -5.99
C TRP A 406 14.12 12.84 -7.42
N GLU A 407 14.40 11.92 -8.33
CA GLU A 407 14.54 12.17 -9.77
C GLU A 407 13.53 11.28 -10.49
N ASP A 408 12.29 11.77 -10.64
CA ASP A 408 11.16 10.98 -11.18
C ASP A 408 11.56 10.16 -12.42
N PRO A 409 11.37 8.82 -12.43
CA PRO A 409 10.64 7.99 -11.45
C PRO A 409 11.51 7.33 -10.35
N TYR A 410 12.74 7.81 -10.12
CA TYR A 410 13.75 7.19 -9.26
C TYR A 410 13.94 7.90 -7.92
N LEU A 411 14.04 7.09 -6.86
CA LEU A 411 14.71 7.48 -5.63
C LEU A 411 16.22 7.26 -5.81
N VAL A 412 16.99 8.32 -5.61
CA VAL A 412 18.43 8.36 -5.87
C VAL A 412 19.20 8.50 -4.56
N LEU A 413 20.11 7.57 -4.30
CA LEU A 413 21.03 7.59 -3.17
C LEU A 413 22.46 7.77 -3.67
N THR A 414 23.08 8.89 -3.32
CA THR A 414 24.45 9.23 -3.73
C THR A 414 25.42 9.09 -2.58
N PHE A 415 26.47 8.28 -2.78
CA PHE A 415 27.64 8.15 -1.92
C PHE A 415 28.80 8.95 -2.51
N TYR A 416 29.52 9.69 -1.67
CA TYR A 416 30.71 10.43 -2.07
C TYR A 416 31.95 9.62 -1.74
N ARG A 417 32.86 9.50 -2.71
CA ARG A 417 34.09 8.70 -2.58
C ARG A 417 35.15 9.37 -1.71
N SER A 418 35.03 10.68 -1.49
CA SER A 418 35.94 11.47 -0.67
C SER A 418 35.30 12.79 -0.22
N PRO A 419 35.84 13.47 0.80
CA PRO A 419 35.42 14.82 1.14
C PRO A 419 35.57 15.83 -0.01
N SER A 420 36.60 15.69 -0.85
CA SER A 420 36.80 16.53 -2.04
C SER A 420 35.72 16.33 -3.10
N ALA A 421 35.19 15.11 -3.24
CA ALA A 421 34.09 14.83 -4.16
C ALA A 421 32.83 15.64 -3.83
N ALA A 422 32.57 15.92 -2.54
CA ALA A 422 31.46 16.77 -2.14
C ALA A 422 31.63 18.24 -2.60
N ILE A 423 32.88 18.69 -2.79
CA ILE A 423 33.19 20.01 -3.37
C ILE A 423 32.91 19.99 -4.88
N HIS A 424 33.32 18.93 -5.58
CA HIS A 424 33.08 18.77 -7.02
C HIS A 424 31.58 18.62 -7.36
N ALA A 425 30.76 18.21 -6.39
CA ALA A 425 29.30 18.17 -6.55
C ALA A 425 28.62 19.55 -6.46
N LEU A 426 29.33 20.61 -6.03
CA LEU A 426 28.80 21.98 -6.05
C LEU A 426 28.61 22.45 -7.50
N THR A 427 27.67 23.37 -7.73
CA THR A 427 27.50 23.97 -9.06
C THR A 427 28.79 24.65 -9.52
N PRO A 428 29.11 24.67 -10.83
CA PRO A 428 30.32 25.34 -11.34
C PRO A 428 30.41 26.83 -10.96
N GLY A 429 29.26 27.47 -10.70
CA GLY A 429 29.18 28.80 -10.10
C GLY A 429 29.76 28.80 -8.68
N LEU A 430 29.21 27.99 -7.77
CA LEU A 430 29.67 27.92 -6.38
C LEU A 430 31.13 27.47 -6.26
N GLN A 431 31.57 26.49 -7.06
CA GLN A 431 32.98 26.05 -7.06
C GLN A 431 33.97 27.18 -7.38
N ARG A 432 33.62 28.10 -8.27
CA ARG A 432 34.49 29.23 -8.62
C ARG A 432 34.47 30.35 -7.57
N HIS A 433 33.33 30.54 -6.90
CA HIS A 433 33.15 31.66 -5.97
C HIS A 433 33.60 31.36 -4.54
N LEU A 434 33.60 30.08 -4.12
CA LEU A 434 34.08 29.71 -2.78
C LEU A 434 35.61 29.75 -2.70
N LYS A 435 36.13 30.37 -1.64
CA LYS A 435 37.55 30.42 -1.29
C LYS A 435 38.05 29.07 -0.78
N ALA A 436 39.36 28.92 -0.65
CA ALA A 436 40.00 27.66 -0.22
C ALA A 436 39.51 27.20 1.16
N ASP A 437 39.41 28.11 2.13
CA ASP A 437 38.93 27.82 3.49
C ASP A 437 37.43 27.53 3.55
N GLU A 438 36.64 28.13 2.67
CA GLU A 438 35.20 27.85 2.51
C GLU A 438 34.97 26.47 1.88
N LYS A 439 35.80 26.08 0.89
CA LYS A 439 35.81 24.75 0.28
C LYS A 439 36.24 23.66 1.26
N GLU A 440 37.28 23.93 2.04
CA GLU A 440 37.76 23.05 3.11
C GLU A 440 36.68 22.86 4.19
N SER A 441 36.02 23.96 4.58
CA SER A 441 34.90 23.89 5.53
C SER A 441 33.72 23.12 4.97
N TRP A 442 33.39 23.31 3.69
CA TRP A 442 32.34 22.53 3.04
C TRP A 442 32.66 21.03 3.08
N ALA A 443 33.88 20.63 2.70
CA ALA A 443 34.31 19.23 2.72
C ALA A 443 34.18 18.58 4.11
N PHE A 444 34.49 19.34 5.17
CA PHE A 444 34.27 18.90 6.55
C PHE A 444 32.78 18.80 6.88
N ILE A 445 32.00 19.86 6.59
CA ILE A 445 30.57 19.96 6.92
C ILE A 445 29.76 18.83 6.28
N VAL A 446 30.06 18.41 5.05
CA VAL A 446 29.26 17.36 4.35
C VAL A 446 29.31 16.01 5.08
N GLY A 447 30.35 15.76 5.88
CA GLY A 447 30.46 14.57 6.73
C GLY A 447 29.74 14.67 8.08
N GLN A 448 29.10 15.79 8.40
CA GLN A 448 28.51 16.05 9.72
C GLN A 448 26.98 16.18 9.63
N GLU A 449 26.28 15.76 10.68
CA GLU A 449 24.84 16.03 10.82
C GLU A 449 24.56 17.53 10.98
N TYR A 450 25.34 18.18 11.84
CA TYR A 450 25.35 19.61 12.03
C TYR A 450 26.76 20.04 12.45
N VAL A 451 27.06 21.32 12.26
CA VAL A 451 28.30 21.93 12.76
C VAL A 451 28.01 23.13 13.64
N THR A 452 28.95 23.46 14.51
CA THR A 452 28.95 24.69 15.30
C THR A 452 30.18 25.51 14.93
N SER A 453 30.21 26.79 15.34
CA SER A 453 31.45 27.58 15.21
C SER A 453 32.61 26.89 15.95
N SER A 454 32.33 26.34 17.13
CA SER A 454 33.32 25.63 17.95
C SER A 454 33.87 24.37 17.27
N SER A 455 33.05 23.63 16.52
CA SER A 455 33.55 22.45 15.79
C SER A 455 34.50 22.84 14.64
N LEU A 456 34.22 23.93 13.92
CA LEU A 456 35.15 24.44 12.89
C LEU A 456 36.46 24.94 13.50
N MET A 457 36.40 25.60 14.65
CA MET A 457 37.61 26.05 15.36
C MET A 457 38.49 24.87 15.77
N LYS A 458 37.87 23.81 16.31
CA LYS A 458 38.58 22.61 16.77
C LYS A 458 39.17 21.81 15.62
N GLU A 459 38.39 21.51 14.59
CA GLU A 459 38.78 20.57 13.53
C GLU A 459 39.61 21.22 12.42
N LEU A 460 39.38 22.50 12.12
CA LEU A 460 40.09 23.22 11.06
C LEU A 460 41.11 24.24 11.60
N GLY A 461 41.25 24.36 12.92
CA GLY A 461 42.18 25.30 13.56
C GLY A 461 41.84 26.77 13.30
N PHE A 462 40.56 27.09 13.02
CA PHE A 462 40.13 28.45 12.74
C PHE A 462 39.97 29.27 14.04
N ASP A 463 40.24 30.57 13.97
CA ASP A 463 39.78 31.49 15.01
C ASP A 463 38.26 31.71 14.90
N GLU A 464 37.65 32.23 15.96
CA GLU A 464 36.21 32.44 16.03
C GLU A 464 35.67 33.35 14.91
N ARG A 465 36.39 34.41 14.56
CA ARG A 465 35.98 35.35 13.50
C ARG A 465 35.98 34.67 12.14
N LYS A 466 37.00 33.88 11.85
CA LYS A 466 37.12 33.11 10.61
C LYS A 466 36.02 32.06 10.53
N ALA A 467 35.79 31.29 11.59
CA ALA A 467 34.72 30.28 11.63
C ALA A 467 33.34 30.91 11.38
N GLN A 468 33.01 32.01 12.06
CA GLN A 468 31.73 32.72 11.85
C GLN A 468 31.60 33.30 10.44
N ARG A 469 32.68 33.87 9.88
CA ARG A 469 32.68 34.39 8.51
C ARG A 469 32.41 33.29 7.48
N VAL A 470 33.08 32.15 7.61
CA VAL A 470 32.92 31.02 6.68
C VAL A 470 31.50 30.45 6.77
N LEU A 471 30.98 30.23 7.97
CA LEU A 471 29.60 29.75 8.16
C LEU A 471 28.58 30.71 7.57
N LYS A 472 28.77 32.02 7.77
CA LYS A 472 27.91 33.04 7.13
C LYS A 472 27.97 32.96 5.61
N LYS A 473 29.17 32.79 5.02
CA LYS A 473 29.31 32.68 3.56
C LYS A 473 28.64 31.43 2.98
N LEU A 474 28.79 30.29 3.63
CA LEU A 474 28.10 29.06 3.21
C LEU A 474 26.58 29.18 3.39
N GLN A 475 26.13 29.91 4.40
CA GLN A 475 24.71 30.22 4.60
C GLN A 475 24.17 31.16 3.51
N ASP A 476 24.88 32.23 3.19
CA ASP A 476 24.53 33.18 2.11
C ASP A 476 24.49 32.47 0.75
N ALA A 477 25.34 31.46 0.55
CA ALA A 477 25.37 30.61 -0.63
C ALA A 477 24.24 29.55 -0.67
N GLY A 478 23.40 29.48 0.37
CA GLY A 478 22.30 28.52 0.47
C GLY A 478 22.73 27.08 0.74
N LEU A 479 23.99 26.84 1.13
CA LEU A 479 24.52 25.49 1.39
C LEU A 479 24.19 24.98 2.79
N ILE A 480 24.07 25.87 3.76
CA ILE A 480 23.73 25.55 5.14
C ILE A 480 22.66 26.51 5.68
N ARG A 481 21.85 26.04 6.63
CA ARG A 481 20.86 26.83 7.36
C ARG A 481 21.22 26.87 8.84
N ARG A 482 20.98 28.01 9.46
CA ARG A 482 21.15 28.20 10.91
C ARG A 482 19.92 27.68 11.66
N VAL A 483 20.14 26.86 12.69
CA VAL A 483 19.11 26.32 13.58
C VAL A 483 19.46 26.67 15.02
N GLY A 484 18.45 27.06 15.81
CA GLY A 484 18.62 27.48 17.20
C GLY A 484 19.07 28.94 17.37
N ARG A 485 19.24 29.36 18.63
CA ARG A 485 19.65 30.72 19.02
C ARG A 485 20.65 30.66 20.19
N GLY A 486 21.54 31.65 20.26
CA GLY A 486 22.53 31.76 21.34
C GLY A 486 23.46 30.53 21.41
N PRO A 487 23.73 29.97 22.61
CA PRO A 487 24.60 28.81 22.79
C PRO A 487 24.15 27.54 22.06
N ALA A 488 22.85 27.42 21.73
CA ALA A 488 22.30 26.30 20.99
C ALA A 488 22.36 26.49 19.46
N THR A 489 23.11 27.49 18.97
CA THR A 489 23.24 27.73 17.53
C THR A 489 24.04 26.60 16.87
N ARG A 490 23.40 25.92 15.91
CA ARG A 490 24.04 24.95 15.02
C ARG A 490 23.68 25.23 13.56
N TYR A 491 24.47 24.69 12.65
CA TYR A 491 24.26 24.83 11.22
C TYR A 491 24.06 23.45 10.60
N GLU A 492 22.98 23.29 9.84
CA GLU A 492 22.60 22.06 9.16
C GLU A 492 22.69 22.28 7.65
N ILE A 493 23.08 21.27 6.88
CA ILE A 493 23.15 21.38 5.41
C ILE A 493 21.74 21.58 4.86
N VAL A 494 21.58 22.52 3.92
CA VAL A 494 20.36 22.65 3.14
C VAL A 494 20.38 21.56 2.07
N ARG A 495 19.63 20.49 2.31
CA ARG A 495 19.49 19.38 1.38
C ARG A 495 18.30 19.68 0.46
N SER A 496 18.58 20.31 -0.69
CA SER A 496 17.59 20.56 -1.75
C SER A 496 17.13 19.26 -2.42
#